data_AF-A0A936U7B9-F1
#
_entry.id   AF-A0A936U7B9-F1
#
_cell.length_a   1.000
_cell.length_b   1.000
_cell.length_c   1.000
_cell.angle_alpha   90.00
_cell.angle_beta   90.00
_cell.angle_gamma   90.00
#
_symmetry.space_group_name_H-M   'P 1'
#
loop_
_entity.id
_entity.type
_entity.pdbx_description
1 polymer ?
#
loop_
_entity_poly.entity_id
_entity_poly.type
_entity_poly.pdbx_seq_one_letter_code
_entity_poly.pdbx_strand_id
1 'polypeptide(L)'
;MNVALVKANDAVRSLQTRLERRKRELEGQALVQSSIPIVLGGALVIPERLLAELRGEPLSQTWTADAAARARVERLAMLAVTRAEEARGNVVKDVSAQKCGWDLTVIPPVEQGKQPASRHVEVKGRAPGAETVTITSNEVHQGLNQGDKFFLALVFVGEHDAIDGPYYIYAPFERPLAWDDVSTNKSVSDLLKARNADL
;
A
#
# COMPACT_ATOMS: atom_id res chain seq x y z
N MET A 1 37.22 -50.97 34.42
CA MET A 1 35.89 -51.19 33.79
C MET A 1 35.32 -49.83 33.42
N ASN A 2 34.86 -49.66 32.18
CA ASN A 2 35.00 -48.42 31.40
C ASN A 2 33.87 -47.39 31.67
N VAL A 3 34.13 -46.37 32.50
CA VAL A 3 33.17 -45.31 32.88
C VAL A 3 32.56 -44.58 31.66
N ALA A 4 33.31 -44.51 30.55
CA ALA A 4 32.84 -43.93 29.30
C ALA A 4 31.71 -44.74 28.64
N LEU A 5 31.75 -46.08 28.75
CA LEU A 5 30.72 -46.97 28.18
C LEU A 5 29.39 -46.83 28.92
N VAL A 6 29.46 -46.66 30.25
CA VAL A 6 28.27 -46.46 31.09
C VAL A 6 27.59 -45.14 30.73
N LYS A 7 28.35 -44.04 30.65
CA LYS A 7 27.81 -42.73 30.25
C LYS A 7 27.20 -42.73 28.84
N ALA A 8 27.82 -43.43 27.89
CA ALA A 8 27.27 -43.56 26.54
C ALA A 8 25.92 -44.33 26.55
N ASN A 9 25.83 -45.43 27.31
CA ASN A 9 24.60 -46.20 27.43
C ASN A 9 23.48 -45.42 28.13
N ASP A 10 23.81 -44.63 29.16
CA ASP A 10 22.84 -43.78 29.85
C ASP A 10 22.31 -42.66 28.95
N ALA A 11 23.19 -42.06 28.14
CA ALA A 11 22.81 -41.06 27.14
C ALA A 11 21.87 -41.66 26.08
N VAL A 12 22.18 -42.86 25.57
CA VAL A 12 21.32 -43.58 24.60
C VAL A 12 19.95 -43.87 25.19
N ARG A 13 19.87 -44.37 26.43
CA ARG A 13 18.59 -44.64 27.11
C ARG A 13 17.76 -43.38 27.32
N SER A 14 18.40 -42.28 27.72
CA SER A 14 17.74 -40.98 27.88
C SER A 14 17.14 -40.47 26.57
N LEU A 15 17.89 -40.57 25.47
CA LEU A 15 17.41 -40.19 24.13
C LEU A 15 16.28 -41.08 23.64
N GLN A 16 16.37 -42.39 23.85
CA GLN A 16 15.28 -43.33 23.51
C GLN A 16 13.99 -43.01 24.28
N THR A 17 14.10 -42.73 25.57
CA THR A 17 12.94 -42.38 26.41
C THR A 17 12.29 -41.08 25.92
N ARG A 18 13.10 -40.07 25.57
CA ARG A 18 12.61 -38.80 25.04
C ARG A 18 11.97 -38.95 23.66
N LEU A 19 12.53 -39.81 22.80
CA LEU A 19 11.98 -40.11 21.49
C LEU A 19 10.60 -40.75 21.61
N GLU A 20 10.47 -41.78 22.44
CA GLU A 20 9.20 -42.49 22.66
C GLU A 20 8.13 -41.57 23.24
N ARG A 21 8.51 -40.69 24.18
CA ARG A 21 7.58 -39.67 24.71
C ARG A 21 7.10 -38.72 23.61
N ARG A 22 8.01 -38.20 22.78
CA ARG A 22 7.67 -37.27 21.69
C ARG A 22 6.81 -37.92 20.61
N LYS A 23 7.06 -39.20 20.27
CA LYS A 23 6.22 -39.93 19.32
C LYS A 23 4.78 -40.05 19.83
N ARG A 24 4.59 -40.43 21.10
CA ARG A 24 3.24 -40.51 21.69
C ARG A 24 2.53 -39.16 21.75
N GLU A 25 3.26 -38.09 22.08
CA GLU A 25 2.71 -36.72 22.06
C GLU A 25 2.24 -36.33 20.65
N LEU A 26 3.04 -36.62 19.61
CA LEU A 26 2.69 -36.34 18.22
C LEU A 26 1.53 -37.18 17.70
N GLU A 27 1.48 -38.47 18.04
CA GLU A 27 0.36 -39.35 17.71
C GLU A 27 -0.95 -38.88 18.35
N GLY A 28 -0.89 -38.40 19.60
CA GLY A 28 -2.05 -37.81 20.28
C GLY A 28 -2.52 -36.49 19.65
N GLN A 29 -1.59 -35.67 19.17
CA GLN A 29 -1.89 -34.41 18.48
C GLN A 29 -2.36 -34.61 17.03
N ALA A 30 -2.01 -35.74 16.39
CA ALA A 30 -2.46 -36.09 15.06
C ALA A 30 -3.96 -36.48 15.02
N LEU A 31 -4.56 -36.78 16.18
CA LEU A 31 -5.98 -37.11 16.28
C LEU A 31 -6.84 -35.85 16.44
N VAL A 32 -6.85 -35.00 15.40
CA VAL A 32 -7.82 -33.90 15.29
C VAL A 32 -9.08 -34.46 14.64
N GLN A 33 -10.08 -34.81 15.44
CA GLN A 33 -11.41 -35.11 14.92
C GLN A 33 -12.23 -33.82 14.82
N SER A 34 -12.62 -33.46 13.60
CA SER A 34 -13.58 -32.40 13.35
C SER A 34 -14.97 -32.93 13.66
N SER A 35 -15.58 -32.48 14.76
CA SER A 35 -16.99 -32.72 15.03
C SER A 35 -17.85 -32.02 13.98
N ILE A 36 -19.01 -32.60 13.65
CA ILE A 36 -19.98 -32.00 12.73
C ILE A 36 -20.47 -30.67 13.36
N PRO A 37 -20.43 -29.54 12.63
CA PRO A 37 -20.85 -28.26 13.17
C PRO A 37 -22.35 -28.29 13.51
N ILE A 38 -22.70 -27.88 14.73
CA ILE A 38 -24.08 -27.74 15.19
C ILE A 38 -24.50 -26.27 14.97
N VAL A 39 -25.49 -26.04 14.12
CA VAL A 39 -26.03 -24.69 13.87
C VAL A 39 -26.92 -24.29 15.05
N LEU A 40 -26.49 -23.30 15.84
CA LEU A 40 -27.24 -22.79 16.99
C LEU A 40 -28.30 -21.75 16.61
N GLY A 41 -28.19 -21.16 15.42
CA GLY A 41 -29.10 -20.13 14.90
C GLY A 41 -28.57 -19.51 13.61
N GLY A 42 -29.39 -18.68 12.97
CA GLY A 42 -29.04 -17.97 11.74
C GLY A 42 -29.47 -16.51 11.81
N ALA A 43 -28.74 -15.63 11.11
CA ALA A 43 -29.09 -14.23 10.95
C ALA A 43 -29.20 -13.90 9.45
N LEU A 44 -30.23 -13.14 9.09
CA LEU A 44 -30.33 -12.51 7.77
C LEU A 44 -29.68 -11.13 7.87
N VAL A 45 -28.49 -11.00 7.30
CA VAL A 45 -27.80 -9.72 7.20
C VAL A 45 -28.18 -9.10 5.85
N ILE A 46 -28.93 -7.99 5.90
CA ILE A 46 -29.20 -7.18 4.72
C ILE A 46 -28.28 -5.96 4.80
N PRO A 47 -27.27 -5.85 3.93
CA PRO A 47 -26.44 -4.66 3.87
C PRO A 47 -27.30 -3.44 3.55
N GLU A 48 -27.12 -2.35 4.29
CA GLU A 48 -27.80 -1.07 4.05
C GLU A 48 -27.71 -0.64 2.57
N ARG A 49 -26.57 -0.91 1.94
CA ARG A 49 -26.35 -0.65 0.51
C ARG A 49 -27.33 -1.35 -0.41
N LEU A 50 -27.68 -2.60 -0.15
CA LEU A 50 -28.64 -3.35 -0.97
C LEU A 50 -30.02 -2.67 -0.91
N LEU A 51 -30.38 -2.12 0.24
CA LEU A 51 -31.62 -1.37 0.42
C LEU A 51 -31.60 -0.04 -0.35
N ALA A 52 -30.47 0.67 -0.34
CA ALA A 52 -30.29 1.92 -1.10
C ALA A 52 -30.39 1.68 -2.62
N GLU A 53 -29.76 0.63 -3.15
CA GLU A 53 -29.84 0.24 -4.56
C GLU A 53 -31.29 -0.10 -4.96
N LEU A 54 -31.99 -0.89 -4.16
CA LEU A 54 -33.40 -1.24 -4.41
C LEU A 54 -34.35 -0.03 -4.34
N ARG A 55 -33.96 1.03 -3.63
CA ARG A 55 -34.71 2.29 -3.52
C ARG A 55 -34.37 3.29 -4.64
N GLY A 56 -33.41 2.98 -5.49
CA GLY A 56 -32.95 3.89 -6.55
C GLY A 56 -32.22 5.12 -6.01
N GLU A 57 -31.67 5.04 -4.79
CA GLU A 57 -30.85 6.12 -4.26
C GLU A 57 -29.52 6.20 -5.06
N PRO A 58 -29.08 7.41 -5.44
CA PRO A 58 -27.88 7.56 -6.23
C PRO A 58 -26.69 7.01 -5.45
N LEU A 59 -25.89 6.19 -6.12
CA LEU A 59 -24.63 5.71 -5.60
C LEU A 59 -23.80 6.92 -5.17
N SER A 60 -23.61 7.10 -3.87
CA SER A 60 -22.51 7.93 -3.39
C SER A 60 -21.25 7.43 -4.08
N GLN A 61 -20.63 8.29 -4.90
CA GLN A 61 -19.52 7.96 -5.81
C GLN A 61 -18.27 7.44 -5.09
N THR A 62 -18.32 7.33 -3.77
CA THR A 62 -17.16 7.25 -2.90
C THR A 62 -16.62 5.83 -2.70
N TRP A 63 -17.32 4.73 -3.02
CA TRP A 63 -16.79 3.42 -2.62
C TRP A 63 -16.82 2.21 -3.57
N THR A 64 -17.44 2.28 -4.74
CA THR A 64 -17.35 1.18 -5.72
C THR A 64 -17.01 1.68 -7.11
N ALA A 65 -15.89 2.40 -7.24
CA ALA A 65 -15.21 2.44 -8.52
C ALA A 65 -14.75 1.01 -8.83
N ASP A 66 -15.25 0.43 -9.91
CA ASP A 66 -14.79 -0.83 -10.50
C ASP A 66 -13.26 -0.93 -10.40
N ALA A 67 -12.72 -2.10 -10.05
CA ALA A 67 -11.28 -2.32 -10.02
C ALA A 67 -10.62 -1.93 -11.35
N ALA A 68 -11.31 -2.16 -12.47
CA ALA A 68 -10.88 -1.71 -13.79
C ALA A 68 -10.86 -0.18 -13.92
N ALA A 69 -11.85 0.52 -13.37
CA ALA A 69 -11.90 1.98 -13.36
C ALA A 69 -10.77 2.58 -12.50
N ARG A 70 -10.48 1.98 -11.33
CA ARG A 70 -9.37 2.40 -10.46
C ARG A 70 -8.02 2.23 -11.15
N ALA A 71 -7.76 1.05 -11.71
CA ALA A 71 -6.53 0.77 -12.44
C ALA A 71 -6.37 1.69 -13.66
N ARG A 72 -7.47 2.04 -14.32
CA ARG A 72 -7.49 2.98 -15.45
C ARG A 72 -7.12 4.40 -15.02
N VAL A 73 -7.69 4.89 -13.91
CA VAL A 73 -7.36 6.21 -13.34
C VAL A 73 -5.89 6.27 -12.92
N GLU A 74 -5.39 5.23 -12.27
CA GLU A 74 -3.98 5.13 -11.85
C GLU A 74 -3.02 5.18 -13.06
N ARG A 75 -3.29 4.39 -14.09
CA ARG A 75 -2.51 4.39 -15.34
C ARG A 75 -2.49 5.77 -16.02
N LEU A 76 -3.65 6.43 -16.08
CA LEU A 76 -3.77 7.75 -16.71
C LEU A 76 -3.06 8.83 -15.89
N ALA A 77 -3.14 8.75 -14.55
CA ALA A 77 -2.42 9.64 -13.66
C ALA A 77 -0.89 9.49 -13.82
N MET A 78 -0.39 8.25 -13.84
CA MET A 78 1.02 7.96 -14.08
C MET A 78 1.50 8.54 -15.43
N LEU A 79 0.73 8.31 -16.49
CA LEU A 79 1.03 8.84 -17.81
C LEU A 79 1.03 10.37 -17.86
N ALA A 80 0.10 11.02 -17.16
CA ALA A 80 0.02 12.46 -17.07
C ALA A 80 1.26 13.06 -16.41
N VAL A 81 1.71 12.48 -15.29
CA VAL A 81 2.93 12.90 -14.61
C VAL A 81 4.15 12.68 -15.50
N THR A 82 4.30 11.49 -16.09
CA THR A 82 5.41 11.20 -17.01
C THR A 82 5.48 12.22 -18.15
N ARG A 83 4.37 12.48 -18.83
CA ARG A 83 4.33 13.45 -19.94
C ARG A 83 4.66 14.87 -19.49
N ALA A 84 4.14 15.29 -18.34
CA ALA A 84 4.39 16.62 -17.81
C ALA A 84 5.87 16.82 -17.44
N GLU A 85 6.53 15.80 -16.92
CA GLU A 85 7.96 15.83 -16.60
C GLU A 85 8.84 15.75 -17.85
N GLU A 86 8.52 14.86 -18.79
CA GLU A 86 9.25 14.74 -20.05
C GLU A 86 9.15 16.02 -20.90
N ALA A 87 7.98 16.68 -20.89
CA ALA A 87 7.81 17.97 -21.55
C ALA A 87 8.70 19.08 -20.97
N ARG A 88 9.14 18.94 -19.70
CA ARG A 88 10.11 19.82 -19.05
C ARG A 88 11.56 19.40 -19.30
N GLY A 89 11.79 18.37 -20.12
CA GLY A 89 13.12 17.84 -20.43
C GLY A 89 13.68 16.90 -19.37
N ASN A 90 12.87 16.46 -18.41
CA ASN A 90 13.28 15.49 -17.39
C ASN A 90 13.19 14.07 -17.94
N VAL A 91 14.07 13.18 -17.46
CA VAL A 91 13.97 11.74 -17.72
C VAL A 91 13.16 11.09 -16.61
N VAL A 92 12.09 10.39 -16.96
CA VAL A 92 11.21 9.71 -16.00
C VAL A 92 11.42 8.21 -16.07
N LYS A 93 11.52 7.57 -14.90
CA LYS A 93 11.59 6.11 -14.76
C LYS A 93 10.45 5.61 -13.89
N ASP A 94 9.66 4.70 -14.44
CA ASP A 94 8.65 3.96 -13.68
C ASP A 94 9.33 2.91 -12.79
N VAL A 95 9.16 3.07 -11.48
CA VAL A 95 9.70 2.17 -10.45
C VAL A 95 8.59 1.60 -9.55
N SER A 96 7.32 1.81 -9.90
CA SER A 96 6.15 1.34 -9.14
C SER A 96 6.20 -0.17 -8.86
N ALA A 97 6.58 -0.96 -9.86
CA ALA A 97 6.72 -2.41 -9.75
C ALA A 97 7.95 -2.88 -8.93
N GLN A 98 8.91 -1.97 -8.67
CA GLN A 98 10.17 -2.29 -8.00
C GLN A 98 10.09 -2.19 -6.47
N LYS A 99 8.94 -1.75 -5.92
CA LYS A 99 8.70 -1.59 -4.47
C LYS A 99 9.71 -0.66 -3.79
N CYS A 100 10.15 0.39 -4.50
CA CYS A 100 11.05 1.42 -3.96
C CYS A 100 10.36 2.32 -2.92
N GLY A 101 9.02 2.38 -2.93
CA GLY A 101 8.23 3.23 -2.04
C GLY A 101 7.83 4.58 -2.62
N TRP A 102 7.95 4.72 -3.93
CA TRP A 102 7.38 5.78 -4.77
C TRP A 102 7.15 5.20 -6.17
N ASP A 103 6.40 5.88 -7.02
CA ASP A 103 6.00 5.37 -8.32
C ASP A 103 6.96 5.76 -9.44
N LEU A 104 7.40 7.03 -9.46
CA LEU A 104 8.24 7.58 -10.53
C LEU A 104 9.53 8.20 -9.99
N THR A 105 10.66 7.87 -10.60
CA THR A 105 11.92 8.59 -10.40
C THR A 105 12.10 9.58 -11.54
N VAL A 106 12.07 10.87 -11.22
CA VAL A 106 12.30 11.96 -12.17
C VAL A 106 13.75 12.43 -12.04
N ILE A 107 14.46 12.48 -13.16
CA ILE A 107 15.86 12.86 -13.25
C ILE A 107 15.94 14.14 -14.09
N PRO A 108 16.17 15.31 -13.44
CA PRO A 108 16.33 16.55 -14.18
C PRO A 108 17.56 16.54 -15.09
N PRO A 109 17.56 17.31 -16.18
CA PRO A 109 18.75 17.43 -17.03
C PRO A 109 19.92 18.07 -16.28
N VAL A 110 21.14 17.85 -16.77
CA VAL A 110 22.33 18.51 -16.24
C VAL A 110 22.23 20.00 -16.52
N GLU A 111 22.30 20.82 -15.48
CA GLU A 111 22.33 22.27 -15.58
C GLU A 111 23.68 22.79 -15.11
N GLN A 112 24.32 23.63 -15.92
CA GLN A 112 25.61 24.27 -15.59
C GLN A 112 26.71 23.27 -15.13
N GLY A 113 26.70 22.06 -15.72
CA GLY A 113 27.66 21.00 -15.39
C GLY A 113 27.40 20.27 -14.06
N LYS A 114 26.29 20.55 -13.38
CA LYS A 114 25.85 19.84 -12.17
C LYS A 114 24.59 19.04 -12.46
N GLN A 115 24.56 17.79 -11.99
CA GLN A 115 23.36 16.96 -12.04
C GLN A 115 22.47 17.33 -10.85
N PRO A 116 21.26 17.86 -11.06
CA PRO A 116 20.32 18.09 -9.96
C PRO A 116 19.90 16.76 -9.34
N ALA A 117 19.49 16.82 -8.07
CA ALA A 117 18.98 15.65 -7.38
C ALA A 117 17.74 15.09 -8.08
N SER A 118 17.62 13.76 -8.14
CA SER A 118 16.40 13.12 -8.62
C SER A 118 15.24 13.40 -7.67
N ARG A 119 14.05 13.52 -8.23
CA ARG A 119 12.79 13.62 -7.49
C ARG A 119 12.12 12.24 -7.49
N HIS A 120 11.59 11.86 -6.34
CA HIS A 120 10.86 10.62 -6.13
C HIS A 120 9.38 10.99 -5.97
N VAL A 121 8.56 10.58 -6.92
CA VAL A 121 7.18 11.02 -7.06
C VAL A 121 6.25 9.87 -6.75
N GLU A 122 5.36 10.10 -5.79
CA GLU A 122 4.19 9.26 -5.52
C GLU A 122 2.98 9.84 -6.26
N VAL A 123 2.28 9.04 -7.06
CA VAL A 123 1.19 9.51 -7.92
C VAL A 123 -0.16 9.07 -7.37
N LYS A 124 -1.05 10.03 -7.14
CA LYS A 124 -2.42 9.78 -6.66
C LYS A 124 -3.44 10.30 -7.67
N GLY A 125 -3.99 9.37 -8.46
CA GLY A 125 -5.09 9.61 -9.37
C GLY A 125 -6.45 9.61 -8.67
N ARG A 126 -7.33 10.58 -8.95
CA ARG A 126 -8.71 10.64 -8.43
C ARG A 126 -9.70 11.10 -9.50
N ALA A 127 -10.99 10.85 -9.31
CA ALA A 127 -12.02 11.47 -10.12
C ALA A 127 -12.17 12.97 -9.72
N PRO A 128 -12.59 13.86 -10.65
CA PRO A 128 -12.93 15.23 -10.33
C PRO A 128 -13.95 15.31 -9.20
N GLY A 129 -13.80 16.30 -8.32
CA GLY A 129 -14.68 16.48 -7.15
C GLY A 129 -14.34 15.60 -5.95
N ALA A 130 -13.29 14.78 -6.00
CA ALA A 130 -12.82 14.04 -4.83
C ALA A 130 -12.40 15.00 -3.69
N GLU A 131 -12.99 14.83 -2.52
CA GLU A 131 -12.71 15.67 -1.35
C GLU A 131 -11.43 15.25 -0.61
N THR A 132 -11.09 13.96 -0.68
CA THR A 132 -9.94 13.41 0.04
C THR A 132 -9.09 12.45 -0.80
N VAL A 133 -7.82 12.35 -0.43
CA VAL A 133 -6.88 11.34 -0.92
C VAL A 133 -6.36 10.51 0.24
N THR A 134 -6.34 9.19 0.07
CA THR A 134 -5.81 8.25 1.05
C THR A 134 -4.33 8.06 0.79
N ILE A 135 -3.53 8.24 1.84
CA ILE A 135 -2.09 8.01 1.84
C ILE A 135 -1.80 6.87 2.82
N THR A 136 -1.06 5.85 2.37
CA THR A 136 -0.72 4.71 3.23
C THR A 136 0.39 5.04 4.22
N SER A 137 0.48 4.29 5.32
CA SER A 137 1.56 4.45 6.31
C SER A 137 2.95 4.30 5.67
N ASN A 138 3.09 3.38 4.71
CA ASN A 138 4.32 3.19 3.97
C ASN A 138 4.68 4.41 3.11
N GLU A 139 3.71 5.01 2.41
CA GLU A 139 3.93 6.24 1.63
C GLU A 139 4.36 7.41 2.52
N VAL A 140 3.73 7.58 3.68
CA VAL A 140 4.13 8.62 4.66
C VAL A 140 5.57 8.37 5.11
N HIS A 141 5.91 7.14 5.47
CA HIS A 141 7.25 6.78 5.94
C HIS A 141 8.31 7.02 4.86
N GLN A 142 8.04 6.62 3.62
CA GLN A 142 8.95 6.82 2.50
C GLN A 142 9.10 8.29 2.14
N GLY A 143 8.02 9.07 2.20
CA GLY A 143 8.10 10.52 2.01
C GLY A 143 8.96 11.21 3.07
N LEU A 144 8.84 10.82 4.34
CA LEU A 144 9.70 11.32 5.42
C LEU A 144 11.17 10.93 5.23
N ASN A 145 11.44 9.68 4.82
CA ASN A 145 12.80 9.20 4.60
C ASN A 145 13.50 9.92 3.44
N GLN A 146 12.75 10.29 2.40
CA GLN A 146 13.28 10.98 1.23
C GLN A 146 13.32 12.51 1.38
N GLY A 147 12.52 13.06 2.32
CA GLY A 147 12.46 14.48 2.64
C GLY A 147 12.25 15.33 1.39
N ASP A 148 13.19 16.24 1.14
CA ASP A 148 13.22 17.17 0.01
C ASP A 148 13.19 16.52 -1.38
N LYS A 149 13.47 15.22 -1.48
CA LYS A 149 13.39 14.50 -2.77
C LYS A 149 11.98 14.01 -3.06
N PHE A 150 11.07 14.00 -2.09
CA PHE A 150 9.75 13.40 -2.24
C PHE A 150 8.69 14.40 -2.68
N PHE A 151 7.92 14.00 -3.69
CA PHE A 151 6.83 14.78 -4.25
C PHE A 151 5.59 13.91 -4.29
N LEU A 152 4.45 14.47 -3.88
CA LEU A 152 3.15 13.88 -4.12
C LEU A 152 2.55 14.56 -5.34
N ALA A 153 2.20 13.80 -6.38
CA ALA A 153 1.53 14.29 -7.57
C ALA A 153 0.05 13.90 -7.55
N LEU A 154 -0.84 14.89 -7.44
CA LEU A 154 -2.28 14.70 -7.57
C LEU A 154 -2.71 14.89 -9.03
N VAL A 155 -3.47 13.94 -9.56
CA VAL A 155 -4.04 14.03 -10.91
C VAL A 155 -5.53 13.70 -10.84
N PHE A 156 -6.36 14.54 -11.45
CA PHE A 156 -7.77 14.26 -11.62
C PHE A 156 -8.05 13.75 -13.02
N VAL A 157 -8.77 12.63 -13.10
CA VAL A 157 -9.13 11.95 -14.35
C VAL A 157 -10.66 11.96 -14.46
N GLY A 158 -11.16 12.87 -15.28
CA GLY A 158 -12.58 13.06 -15.54
C GLY A 158 -13.14 12.12 -16.61
N GLU A 159 -14.36 12.43 -17.05
CA GLU A 159 -14.99 11.73 -18.17
C GLU A 159 -14.16 11.88 -19.45
N HIS A 160 -14.24 10.88 -20.33
CA HIS A 160 -13.50 10.85 -21.59
C HIS A 160 -11.97 11.04 -21.47
N ASP A 161 -11.39 10.66 -20.32
CA ASP A 161 -9.94 10.82 -20.04
C ASP A 161 -9.46 12.27 -19.99
N ALA A 162 -10.35 13.21 -19.69
CA ALA A 162 -9.95 14.56 -19.37
C ALA A 162 -9.01 14.55 -18.16
N ILE A 163 -7.78 15.04 -18.35
CA ILE A 163 -6.77 15.15 -17.29
C ILE A 163 -6.75 16.57 -16.76
N ASP A 164 -6.78 16.70 -15.45
CA ASP A 164 -6.53 17.94 -14.71
C ASP A 164 -5.38 17.73 -13.71
N GLY A 165 -4.35 18.57 -13.81
CA GLY A 165 -3.03 18.37 -13.18
C GLY A 165 -1.94 17.92 -14.16
N PRO A 166 -0.80 17.38 -13.68
CA PRO A 166 -0.50 17.03 -12.30
C PRO A 166 -0.25 18.24 -11.39
N TYR A 167 -0.72 18.14 -10.15
CA TYR A 167 -0.44 19.09 -9.07
C TYR A 167 0.58 18.52 -8.10
N TYR A 168 1.73 19.16 -7.98
CA TYR A 168 2.83 18.69 -7.14
C TYR A 168 2.79 19.33 -5.76
N ILE A 169 2.92 18.49 -4.74
CA ILE A 169 3.11 18.90 -3.35
C ILE A 169 4.50 18.42 -2.90
N TYR A 170 5.35 19.37 -2.58
CA TYR A 170 6.71 19.13 -2.09
C TYR A 170 6.71 18.76 -0.62
N ALA A 171 7.46 17.71 -0.26
CA ALA A 171 7.65 17.26 1.13
C ALA A 171 6.33 17.29 1.98
N PRO A 172 5.27 16.58 1.57
CA PRO A 172 3.91 16.73 2.11
C PRO A 172 3.71 16.20 3.54
N PHE A 173 4.73 15.62 4.17
CA PHE A 173 4.62 14.94 5.45
C PHE A 173 5.65 15.48 6.45
N GLU A 174 5.19 15.78 7.66
CA GLU A 174 6.03 16.33 8.73
C GLU A 174 6.29 15.30 9.85
N ARG A 175 5.39 14.33 10.02
CA ARG A 175 5.45 13.32 11.08
C ARG A 175 4.89 11.98 10.61
N PRO A 176 5.38 10.86 11.16
CA PRO A 176 4.81 9.55 10.89
C PRO A 176 3.38 9.44 11.43
N LEU A 177 2.63 8.48 10.93
CA LEU A 177 1.32 8.10 11.50
C LEU A 177 1.51 7.39 12.85
N ALA A 178 0.41 7.21 13.59
CA ALA A 178 0.43 6.38 14.77
C ALA A 178 0.80 4.92 14.40
N TRP A 179 1.33 4.16 15.35
CA TRP A 179 1.81 2.80 15.09
C TRP A 179 0.68 1.83 14.68
N ASP A 180 -0.56 2.15 15.05
CA ASP A 180 -1.78 1.40 14.73
C ASP A 180 -2.53 1.95 13.50
N ASP A 181 -2.07 3.07 12.93
CA ASP A 181 -2.64 3.65 11.71
C ASP A 181 -2.00 3.04 10.45
N VAL A 182 -2.83 2.43 9.60
CA VAL A 182 -2.39 1.88 8.31
C VAL A 182 -2.43 2.91 7.17
N SER A 183 -3.20 3.99 7.33
CA SER A 183 -3.37 5.05 6.33
C SER A 183 -3.97 6.32 6.94
N THR A 184 -3.88 7.43 6.23
CA THR A 184 -4.54 8.69 6.59
C THR A 184 -5.24 9.29 5.37
N ASN A 185 -6.40 9.93 5.58
CA ASN A 185 -7.07 10.70 4.54
C ASN A 185 -6.63 12.16 4.64
N LYS A 186 -6.17 12.73 3.52
CA LYS A 186 -5.80 14.14 3.40
C LYS A 186 -6.84 14.88 2.58
N SER A 187 -7.17 16.09 3.01
CA SER A 187 -8.04 17.03 2.30
C SER A 187 -7.41 17.43 0.97
N VAL A 188 -8.11 17.20 -0.13
CA VAL A 188 -7.66 17.59 -1.47
C VAL A 188 -7.55 19.10 -1.57
N SER A 189 -8.49 19.86 -0.99
CA SER A 189 -8.44 21.32 -1.05
C SER A 189 -7.20 21.89 -0.35
N ASP A 190 -6.77 21.26 0.76
CA ASP A 190 -5.61 21.74 1.49
C ASP A 190 -4.30 21.35 0.80
N LEU A 191 -4.24 20.15 0.21
CA LEU A 191 -3.12 19.76 -0.65
C LEU A 191 -2.97 20.68 -1.87
N LEU A 192 -4.09 21.05 -2.51
CA LEU A 192 -4.05 21.97 -3.65
C LEU A 192 -3.64 23.39 -3.27
N LYS A 193 -3.94 23.85 -2.05
CA LYS A 193 -3.43 25.14 -1.53
C LYS A 193 -1.93 25.08 -1.24
N ALA A 194 -1.45 23.91 -0.78
CA ALA A 194 -0.04 23.67 -0.49
C ALA A 194 0.81 23.35 -1.73
N ARG A 195 0.20 23.30 -2.94
CA ARG A 195 0.90 22.96 -4.17
C ARG A 195 2.00 23.97 -4.48
N ASN A 196 3.10 23.47 -5.04
CA ASN A 196 4.19 24.31 -5.51
C ASN A 196 3.84 24.85 -6.91
N ALA A 197 3.81 26.17 -7.07
CA ALA A 197 3.46 26.82 -8.35
C ALA A 197 4.57 26.71 -9.41
N ASP A 198 5.81 26.46 -8.99
CA ASP A 198 7.03 26.61 -9.81
C ASP A 198 7.72 25.28 -10.15
N LEU A 199 6.94 24.19 -10.23
CA LEU A 199 7.39 22.93 -10.83
C LEU A 199 6.79 22.75 -12.21
#